data_AF-A0A838J0M1-F1
#
_entry.id   AF-A0A838J0M1-F1
#
_cell.length_a   1.000
_cell.length_b   1.000
_cell.length_c   1.000
_cell.angle_alpha   90.00
_cell.angle_beta   90.00
_cell.angle_gamma   90.00
#
_symmetry.space_group_name_H-M   'P 1'
#
loop_
_entity.id
_entity.type
_entity.pdbx_description
1 polymer ?
#
loop_
_entity_poly.entity_id
_entity_poly.type
_entity_poly.pdbx_seq_one_letter_code
_entity_poly.pdbx_strand_id
1 'polypeptide(L)'
;MLRRRYVPHPSPRAPLVRSALFVILLMLSHALAQETPTDPNATPPAVADTPLEGVVVPEAIGDLLPSGPDPEAVADETVEAWLARPAVVLTDLLGMETEAMCAELPGMVLAPPPPAGTRVNIEDRRPAEVDDTEARSFTYSAVRPGDQLDVVRVELVRDGDVWQAVSVGFRVARVAPGRAWLADPATGAIFLALSLLVLVLLVRPSPARRSVGRAIGFVREHRRLVAGTMIVLYGAFAIGVWSGAALPPACEDAVLIVLGQALGQVGATSALASGEPMRLAVTIFYQNFGVVTLLLFWLGLLFGVPAYLLAIPQFFANGLPFGVLYEATGPLALLGTILLIVIELTAYFLVVAGGGMLLVTLIRNGFGGFSLAIRKITHMLLLAGVLLLVGAWYEVGLILLS
;
A
#
# COMPACT_ATOMS: atom_id res chain seq x y z
N MET A 1 -4.85 -6.77 -57.16
CA MET A 1 -4.48 -7.01 -55.75
C MET A 1 -4.27 -5.66 -55.06
N LEU A 2 -5.28 -5.15 -54.34
CA LEU A 2 -5.19 -3.91 -53.56
C LEU A 2 -4.93 -4.26 -52.09
N ARG A 3 -3.69 -4.06 -51.61
CA ARG A 3 -3.36 -4.13 -50.18
C ARG A 3 -3.97 -2.92 -49.47
N ARG A 4 -5.04 -3.14 -48.69
CA ARG A 4 -5.50 -2.17 -47.69
C ARG A 4 -4.41 -2.05 -46.63
N ARG A 5 -3.83 -0.84 -46.46
CA ARG A 5 -3.02 -0.51 -45.29
C ARG A 5 -3.94 -0.51 -44.08
N TYR A 6 -3.67 -1.40 -43.13
CA TYR A 6 -4.27 -1.36 -41.81
C TYR A 6 -3.72 -0.11 -41.10
N VAL A 7 -4.56 0.88 -40.85
CA VAL A 7 -4.26 2.01 -40.00
C VAL A 7 -4.80 1.64 -38.62
N PRO A 8 -3.96 1.39 -37.61
CA PRO A 8 -4.45 1.12 -36.26
C PRO A 8 -5.20 2.37 -35.79
N HIS A 9 -6.49 2.22 -35.51
CA HIS A 9 -7.24 3.29 -34.87
C HIS A 9 -6.77 3.38 -33.41
N PRO A 10 -6.41 4.58 -32.91
CA PRO A 10 -6.11 4.76 -31.50
C PRO A 10 -7.34 4.34 -30.70
N SER A 11 -7.17 3.39 -29.78
CA SER A 11 -8.28 2.97 -28.94
C SER A 11 -8.71 4.16 -28.07
N PRO A 12 -10.01 4.41 -27.89
CA PRO A 12 -10.50 5.48 -27.01
C PRO A 12 -10.16 5.26 -25.51
N ARG A 13 -9.35 4.24 -25.19
CA ARG A 13 -9.01 3.79 -23.84
C ARG A 13 -7.62 4.24 -23.35
N ALA A 14 -6.75 4.70 -24.25
CA ALA A 14 -5.42 5.21 -23.91
C ALA A 14 -5.38 6.36 -22.87
N PRO A 15 -6.30 7.36 -22.87
CA PRO A 15 -6.21 8.47 -21.92
C PRO A 15 -6.59 8.07 -20.48
N LEU A 16 -7.47 7.08 -20.30
CA LEU A 16 -7.88 6.58 -18.98
C LEU A 16 -6.75 5.79 -18.30
N VAL A 17 -6.05 4.95 -19.08
CA VAL A 17 -4.91 4.15 -18.60
C VAL A 17 -3.73 5.05 -18.20
N ARG A 18 -3.42 6.09 -18.99
CA ARG A 18 -2.37 7.07 -18.64
C ARG A 18 -2.71 7.86 -17.36
N SER A 19 -3.98 8.23 -17.18
CA SER A 19 -4.44 8.91 -15.96
C SER A 19 -4.34 8.00 -14.73
N ALA A 20 -4.55 6.70 -14.91
CA ALA A 20 -4.45 5.70 -13.85
C ALA A 20 -3.03 5.52 -13.32
N LEU A 21 -2.09 5.35 -14.25
CA LEU A 21 -0.67 5.21 -13.96
C LEU A 21 -0.09 6.49 -13.32
N PHE A 22 -0.55 7.67 -13.74
CA PHE A 22 -0.18 8.93 -13.10
C PHE A 22 -0.60 8.99 -11.62
N VAL A 23 -1.81 8.53 -11.28
CA VAL A 23 -2.28 8.48 -9.89
C VAL A 23 -1.48 7.47 -9.06
N ILE A 24 -1.15 6.31 -9.63
CA ILE A 24 -0.26 5.32 -8.98
C ILE A 24 1.10 5.95 -8.67
N LEU A 25 1.74 6.60 -9.66
CA LEU A 25 3.03 7.29 -9.50
C LEU A 25 2.97 8.38 -8.41
N LEU A 26 1.89 9.17 -8.36
CA LEU A 26 1.68 10.19 -7.33
C LEU A 26 1.52 9.58 -5.92
N MET A 27 0.83 8.45 -5.80
CA MET A 27 0.66 7.76 -4.53
C MET A 27 1.96 7.11 -4.06
N LEU A 28 2.73 6.49 -4.96
CA LEU A 28 4.08 5.98 -4.66
C LEU A 28 5.00 7.13 -4.21
N SER A 29 4.95 8.29 -4.86
CA SER A 29 5.76 9.44 -4.44
C SER A 29 5.42 9.93 -3.02
N HIS A 30 4.15 9.87 -2.59
CA HIS A 30 3.75 10.22 -1.22
C HIS A 30 4.13 9.16 -0.19
N ALA A 31 4.08 7.87 -0.56
CA ALA A 31 4.54 6.78 0.29
C ALA A 31 6.06 6.86 0.53
N LEU A 32 6.82 7.20 -0.52
CA LEU A 32 8.26 7.41 -0.46
C LEU A 32 8.65 8.72 0.25
N ALA A 33 7.78 9.74 0.25
CA ALA A 33 8.04 11.03 0.90
C ALA A 33 7.75 11.08 2.40
N GLN A 34 7.25 10.00 3.02
CA GLN A 34 7.11 9.90 4.49
C GLN A 34 8.45 9.56 5.17
N GLU A 35 9.52 10.28 4.83
CA GLU A 35 10.75 10.30 5.61
C GLU A 35 10.65 11.44 6.63
N THR A 36 10.58 11.09 7.91
CA THR A 36 10.82 12.08 8.96
C THR A 36 12.32 12.37 9.01
N PRO A 37 12.75 13.63 9.22
CA PRO A 37 14.16 13.93 9.38
C PRO A 37 14.68 13.19 10.61
N THR A 38 15.50 12.17 10.38
CA THR A 38 16.24 11.46 11.41
C THR A 38 17.28 12.40 12.00
N ASP A 39 17.32 12.48 13.33
CA ASP A 39 18.37 13.17 14.07
C ASP A 39 19.74 12.63 13.62
N PRO A 40 20.66 13.47 13.11
CA PRO A 40 21.94 13.03 12.57
C PRO A 40 22.86 12.38 13.62
N ASN A 41 22.51 12.47 14.91
CA ASN A 41 23.25 11.85 16.02
C ASN A 41 22.57 10.63 16.65
N ALA A 42 21.41 10.19 16.15
CA ALA A 42 20.77 8.99 16.68
C ALA A 42 21.47 7.73 16.15
N THR A 43 22.09 6.96 17.06
CA THR A 43 22.53 5.60 16.74
C THR A 43 21.33 4.80 16.24
N PRO A 44 21.35 4.19 15.05
CA PRO A 44 20.24 3.42 14.55
C PRO A 44 19.91 2.30 15.55
N PRO A 45 18.65 2.12 15.96
CA PRO A 45 18.30 0.96 16.78
C PRO A 45 18.63 -0.32 16.00
N ALA A 46 19.14 -1.33 16.70
CA ALA A 46 19.24 -2.68 16.19
C ALA A 46 17.81 -3.20 15.96
N VAL A 47 17.31 -3.06 14.73
CA VAL A 47 16.02 -3.59 14.30
C VAL A 47 16.30 -4.95 13.68
N ALA A 48 15.70 -5.99 14.23
CA ALA A 48 15.75 -7.34 13.66
C ALA A 48 15.21 -7.31 12.23
N ASP A 49 16.06 -7.69 11.28
CA ASP A 49 15.76 -7.81 9.85
C ASP A 49 15.01 -9.14 9.64
N THR A 50 13.79 -9.10 9.09
CA THR A 50 13.04 -10.31 8.71
C THR A 50 13.50 -10.76 7.31
N PRO A 51 13.79 -12.06 7.09
CA PRO A 51 14.18 -12.58 5.78
C PRO A 51 13.13 -12.36 4.68
N LEU A 52 13.57 -12.39 3.41
CA LEU A 52 12.69 -12.45 2.24
C LEU A 52 12.14 -13.86 2.06
N GLU A 53 11.46 -14.40 3.07
CA GLU A 53 10.87 -15.74 2.97
C GLU A 53 9.66 -15.69 2.02
N GLY A 54 9.76 -16.42 0.90
CA GLY A 54 8.65 -16.62 -0.04
C GLY A 54 8.52 -15.60 -1.18
N VAL A 55 9.54 -14.76 -1.46
CA VAL A 55 9.56 -13.95 -2.69
C VAL A 55 9.90 -14.87 -3.85
N VAL A 56 8.87 -15.35 -4.56
CA VAL A 56 9.05 -15.86 -5.92
C VAL A 56 9.61 -14.71 -6.74
N VAL A 57 10.83 -14.84 -7.23
CA VAL A 57 11.45 -13.88 -8.15
C VAL A 57 10.73 -14.07 -9.50
N PRO A 58 9.84 -13.17 -9.96
CA PRO A 58 9.34 -13.26 -11.32
C PRO A 58 10.51 -13.29 -12.30
N GLU A 59 10.41 -14.16 -13.30
CA GLU A 59 11.43 -14.42 -14.33
C GLU A 59 11.93 -13.11 -14.98
N ALA A 60 11.08 -12.07 -15.01
CA ALA A 60 11.38 -10.72 -15.48
C ALA A 60 12.44 -9.94 -14.65
N ILE A 61 12.75 -10.34 -13.40
CA ILE A 61 13.82 -9.75 -12.58
C ILE A 61 15.19 -10.30 -12.97
N GLY A 62 15.23 -11.50 -13.58
CA GLY A 62 16.43 -12.19 -14.09
C GLY A 62 17.29 -11.35 -15.02
N ASP A 63 16.65 -10.51 -15.83
CA ASP A 63 17.30 -9.74 -16.89
C ASP A 63 17.68 -8.31 -16.48
N LEU A 64 17.24 -7.82 -15.31
CA LEU A 64 17.39 -6.43 -14.91
C LEU A 64 18.58 -6.16 -13.98
N LEU A 65 19.02 -7.16 -13.21
CA LEU A 65 20.08 -7.02 -12.22
C LEU A 65 21.12 -8.14 -12.38
N PRO A 66 22.38 -7.89 -11.99
CA PRO A 66 23.46 -8.86 -12.13
C PRO A 66 23.18 -10.20 -11.44
N SER A 67 23.77 -11.27 -11.99
CA SER A 67 23.77 -12.61 -11.41
C SER A 67 25.13 -13.29 -11.58
N GLY A 68 25.47 -14.19 -10.67
CA GLY A 68 26.78 -14.86 -10.67
C GLY A 68 26.99 -15.82 -9.52
N PRO A 69 28.06 -16.64 -9.56
CA PRO A 69 28.32 -17.67 -8.55
C PRO A 69 28.82 -17.10 -7.22
N ASP A 70 29.41 -15.90 -7.22
CA ASP A 70 29.92 -15.24 -6.02
C ASP A 70 28.95 -14.13 -5.57
N PRO A 71 28.27 -14.29 -4.43
CA PRO A 71 27.29 -13.32 -3.95
C PRO A 71 27.92 -11.95 -3.66
N GLU A 72 29.19 -11.89 -3.27
CA GLU A 72 29.86 -10.62 -2.97
C GLU A 72 30.14 -9.83 -4.25
N ALA A 73 30.67 -10.50 -5.27
CA ALA A 73 30.90 -9.89 -6.58
C ALA A 73 29.59 -9.44 -7.24
N VAL A 74 28.53 -10.25 -7.15
CA VAL A 74 27.21 -9.87 -7.67
C VAL A 74 26.69 -8.62 -6.96
N ALA A 75 26.88 -8.52 -5.64
CA ALA A 75 26.43 -7.36 -4.89
C ALA A 75 27.18 -6.08 -5.30
N ASP A 76 28.50 -6.14 -5.49
CA ASP A 76 29.31 -5.01 -5.94
C ASP A 76 28.91 -4.55 -7.35
N GLU A 77 28.82 -5.50 -8.30
CA GLU A 77 28.40 -5.24 -9.67
C GLU A 77 27.00 -4.62 -9.72
N THR A 78 26.10 -5.08 -8.83
CA THR A 78 24.75 -4.52 -8.71
C THR A 78 24.77 -3.06 -8.28
N VAL A 79 25.62 -2.69 -7.32
CA VAL A 79 25.78 -1.29 -6.89
C VAL A 79 26.36 -0.42 -8.01
N GLU A 80 27.36 -0.92 -8.74
CA GLU A 80 27.96 -0.20 -9.87
C GLU A 80 26.94 0.02 -11.01
N ALA A 81 26.22 -1.04 -11.38
CA ALA A 81 25.15 -0.97 -12.38
C ALA A 81 24.04 0.00 -11.94
N TRP A 82 23.66 -0.03 -10.66
CA TRP A 82 22.67 0.88 -10.09
C TRP A 82 23.12 2.34 -10.12
N LEU A 83 24.37 2.63 -9.77
CA LEU A 83 24.97 3.98 -9.84
C LEU A 83 25.04 4.53 -11.28
N ALA A 84 25.19 3.64 -12.26
CA ALA A 84 25.22 4.01 -13.67
C ALA A 84 23.83 4.29 -14.27
N ARG A 85 22.73 3.99 -13.54
CA ARG A 85 21.38 4.21 -14.05
C ARG A 85 21.10 5.70 -14.24
N PRO A 86 20.55 6.10 -15.40
CA PRO A 86 20.16 7.48 -15.62
C PRO A 86 18.99 7.85 -14.69
N ALA A 87 18.99 9.09 -14.19
CA ALA A 87 17.85 9.63 -13.48
C ALA A 87 16.63 9.64 -14.42
N VAL A 88 15.54 9.03 -13.99
CA VAL A 88 14.32 9.02 -14.79
C VAL A 88 13.52 10.28 -14.52
N VAL A 89 13.23 11.05 -15.57
CA VAL A 89 12.39 12.25 -15.48
C VAL A 89 10.94 11.85 -15.70
N LEU A 90 10.03 12.34 -14.85
CA LEU A 90 8.61 12.01 -14.92
C LEU A 90 7.99 12.31 -16.30
N THR A 91 8.48 13.33 -17.01
CA THR A 91 8.01 13.67 -18.37
C THR A 91 8.30 12.58 -19.38
N ASP A 92 9.41 11.87 -19.22
CA ASP A 92 9.82 10.81 -20.15
C ASP A 92 8.91 9.59 -19.96
N LEU A 93 8.57 9.27 -18.70
CA LEU A 93 7.60 8.22 -18.37
C LEU A 93 6.21 8.51 -18.91
N LEU A 94 5.75 9.76 -18.79
CA LEU A 94 4.45 10.17 -19.30
C LEU A 94 4.36 10.14 -20.83
N GLY A 95 5.52 10.16 -21.51
CA GLY A 95 5.63 10.02 -22.96
C GLY A 95 5.65 8.56 -23.45
N MET A 96 5.86 7.59 -22.56
CA MET A 96 5.95 6.18 -22.93
C MET A 96 4.59 5.57 -23.29
N GLU A 97 4.63 4.54 -24.14
CA GLU A 97 3.47 3.65 -24.31
C GLU A 97 3.27 2.79 -23.05
N THR A 98 2.02 2.43 -22.76
CA THR A 98 1.64 1.74 -21.52
C THR A 98 2.46 0.50 -21.24
N GLU A 99 2.72 -0.32 -22.27
CA GLU A 99 3.48 -1.56 -22.14
C GLU A 99 4.95 -1.31 -21.77
N ALA A 100 5.59 -0.32 -22.40
CA ALA A 100 6.96 0.08 -22.08
C ALA A 100 7.06 0.68 -20.66
N MET A 101 6.06 1.48 -20.26
CA MET A 101 6.00 2.02 -18.90
C MET A 101 5.83 0.91 -17.85
N CYS A 102 4.98 -0.08 -18.13
CA CYS A 102 4.81 -1.23 -17.23
C CYS A 102 6.06 -2.09 -17.12
N ALA A 103 6.81 -2.27 -18.21
CA ALA A 103 8.10 -2.97 -18.18
C ALA A 103 9.15 -2.23 -17.33
N GLU A 104 9.12 -0.90 -17.28
CA GLU A 104 10.08 -0.10 -16.49
C GLU A 104 9.72 -0.03 -14.99
N LEU A 105 8.44 -0.12 -14.63
CA LEU A 105 7.95 0.02 -13.25
C LEU A 105 8.65 -0.90 -12.22
N PRO A 106 8.84 -2.21 -12.48
CA PRO A 106 9.61 -3.08 -11.60
C PRO A 106 10.99 -2.51 -11.29
N GLY A 107 11.69 -2.02 -12.31
CA GLY A 107 13.01 -1.42 -12.20
C GLY A 107 13.02 -0.18 -11.31
N MET A 108 11.94 0.60 -11.28
CA MET A 108 11.81 1.77 -10.41
C MET A 108 11.55 1.44 -8.95
N VAL A 109 10.97 0.27 -8.68
CA VAL A 109 10.62 -0.15 -7.32
C VAL A 109 11.76 -0.94 -6.70
N LEU A 110 12.31 -1.90 -7.46
CA LEU A 110 13.37 -2.79 -6.99
C LEU A 110 14.75 -2.15 -7.03
N ALA A 111 14.97 -1.24 -7.98
CA ALA A 111 16.25 -0.59 -8.21
C ALA A 111 16.08 0.89 -8.61
N PRO A 112 15.43 1.72 -7.76
CA PRO A 112 15.11 3.12 -8.05
C PRO A 112 16.39 3.89 -8.44
N PRO A 113 16.39 4.69 -9.51
CA PRO A 113 17.60 5.39 -9.95
C PRO A 113 18.14 6.31 -8.83
N PRO A 114 19.45 6.30 -8.55
CA PRO A 114 20.02 7.12 -7.48
C PRO A 114 19.95 8.62 -7.83
N PRO A 115 19.82 9.51 -6.83
CA PRO A 115 19.99 10.94 -7.04
C PRO A 115 21.34 11.26 -7.68
N ALA A 116 21.34 12.18 -8.64
CA ALA A 116 22.56 12.58 -9.34
C ALA A 116 23.62 13.10 -8.36
N GLY A 117 24.82 12.51 -8.38
CA GLY A 117 25.92 12.83 -7.45
C GLY A 117 26.00 11.91 -6.22
N THR A 118 25.18 10.86 -6.15
CA THR A 118 25.33 9.79 -5.15
C THR A 118 26.68 9.10 -5.31
N ARG A 119 27.37 8.87 -4.18
CA ARG A 119 28.62 8.11 -4.11
C ARG A 119 28.45 6.96 -3.13
N VAL A 120 28.91 5.76 -3.49
CA VAL A 120 28.89 4.59 -2.60
C VAL A 120 30.32 4.12 -2.40
N ASN A 121 30.68 3.77 -1.17
CA ASN A 121 31.94 3.12 -0.87
C ASN A 121 31.77 1.60 -0.97
N ILE A 122 32.12 1.04 -2.12
CA ILE A 122 32.00 -0.40 -2.40
C ILE A 122 32.93 -1.22 -1.50
N GLU A 123 34.08 -0.65 -1.09
CA GLU A 123 35.06 -1.32 -0.23
C GLU A 123 34.59 -1.52 1.22
N ASP A 124 33.55 -0.79 1.68
CA ASP A 124 32.95 -0.95 3.02
C ASP A 124 31.70 -1.85 2.97
N ARG A 125 31.71 -2.86 2.10
CA ARG A 125 30.67 -3.90 2.04
C ARG A 125 30.59 -4.63 3.38
N ARG A 126 29.39 -4.70 3.94
CA ARG A 126 29.10 -5.51 5.14
C ARG A 126 27.93 -6.45 4.90
N PRO A 127 28.06 -7.74 5.23
CA PRO A 127 26.90 -8.63 5.23
C PRO A 127 25.89 -8.12 6.27
N ALA A 128 24.63 -8.06 5.89
CA ALA A 128 23.53 -7.87 6.81
C ALA A 128 23.02 -9.25 7.25
N GLU A 129 22.63 -9.37 8.53
CA GLU A 129 22.06 -10.62 9.04
C GLU A 129 20.73 -10.90 8.35
N VAL A 130 20.66 -12.06 7.69
CA VAL A 130 19.44 -12.61 7.09
C VAL A 130 19.35 -14.05 7.60
N ASP A 131 18.28 -14.37 8.32
CA ASP A 131 17.95 -15.73 8.78
C ASP A 131 17.40 -16.60 7.63
N ASP A 132 18.11 -16.66 6.50
CA ASP A 132 17.73 -17.50 5.35
C ASP A 132 18.99 -17.94 4.59
N THR A 133 19.11 -19.23 4.31
CA THR A 133 20.26 -19.79 3.57
C THR A 133 20.19 -19.54 2.07
N GLU A 134 19.00 -19.23 1.56
CA GLU A 134 18.73 -18.95 0.15
C GLU A 134 18.67 -17.44 -0.13
N ALA A 135 18.85 -16.59 0.87
CA ALA A 135 18.90 -15.15 0.71
C ALA A 135 20.16 -14.55 1.35
N ARG A 136 20.74 -13.53 0.71
CA ARG A 136 21.83 -12.73 1.26
C ARG A 136 21.53 -11.26 1.13
N SER A 137 22.04 -10.48 2.07
CA SER A 137 21.92 -9.03 2.03
C SER A 137 23.27 -8.40 2.31
N PHE A 138 23.63 -7.38 1.54
CA PHE A 138 24.86 -6.61 1.72
C PHE A 138 24.51 -5.14 1.88
N THR A 139 25.28 -4.46 2.71
CA THR A 139 25.14 -3.03 2.97
C THR A 139 26.42 -2.28 2.65
N TYR A 140 26.28 -1.06 2.16
CA TYR A 140 27.37 -0.19 1.75
C TYR A 140 27.14 1.22 2.30
N SER A 141 28.21 1.85 2.77
CA SER A 141 28.17 3.26 3.14
C SER A 141 28.02 4.13 1.90
N ALA A 142 27.07 5.07 1.92
CA ALA A 142 26.78 5.96 0.80
C ALA A 142 26.70 7.43 1.23
N VAL A 143 26.95 8.33 0.29
CA VAL A 143 26.82 9.77 0.45
C VAL A 143 25.90 10.30 -0.65
N ARG A 144 24.76 10.84 -0.23
CA ARG A 144 23.81 11.54 -1.10
C ARG A 144 24.27 12.97 -1.40
N PRO A 145 23.71 13.62 -2.44
CA PRO A 145 23.95 15.03 -2.69
C PRO A 145 23.69 15.89 -1.46
N GLY A 146 24.57 16.84 -1.17
CA GLY A 146 24.53 17.64 0.06
C GLY A 146 25.22 17.01 1.27
N ASP A 147 26.12 16.04 1.04
CA ASP A 147 26.93 15.34 2.05
C ASP A 147 26.11 14.60 3.12
N GLN A 148 24.92 14.15 2.76
CA GLN A 148 24.07 13.34 3.62
C GLN A 148 24.54 11.88 3.59
N LEU A 149 24.96 11.38 4.76
CA LEU A 149 25.34 9.99 4.94
C LEU A 149 24.12 9.07 4.90
N ASP A 150 24.25 7.93 4.23
CA ASP A 150 23.20 6.94 4.07
C ASP A 150 23.79 5.52 3.92
N VAL A 151 22.92 4.52 3.86
CA VAL A 151 23.28 3.12 3.63
C VAL A 151 22.56 2.60 2.40
N VAL A 152 23.30 2.03 1.46
CA VAL A 152 22.73 1.27 0.33
C VAL A 152 22.64 -0.20 0.74
N ARG A 153 21.53 -0.85 0.40
CA ARG A 153 21.29 -2.27 0.63
C ARG A 153 21.11 -2.97 -0.72
N VAL A 154 21.75 -4.12 -0.87
CA VAL A 154 21.54 -5.06 -1.99
C VAL A 154 20.99 -6.35 -1.41
N GLU A 155 19.95 -6.88 -2.04
CA GLU A 155 19.33 -8.15 -1.65
C GLU A 155 19.51 -9.14 -2.78
N LEU A 156 19.94 -10.34 -2.40
CA LEU A 156 20.24 -11.44 -3.30
C LEU A 156 19.40 -12.65 -2.90
N VAL A 157 18.93 -13.38 -3.90
CA VAL A 157 18.31 -14.69 -3.73
C VAL A 157 19.13 -15.70 -4.51
N ARG A 158 19.20 -16.92 -3.98
CA ARG A 158 19.86 -18.04 -4.63
C ARG A 158 18.90 -18.71 -5.60
N ASP A 159 19.34 -18.86 -6.84
CA ASP A 159 18.68 -19.67 -7.87
C ASP A 159 19.65 -20.79 -8.30
N GLY A 160 19.46 -21.96 -7.70
CA GLY A 160 20.36 -23.11 -7.86
C GLY A 160 21.79 -22.80 -7.37
N ASP A 161 22.74 -22.76 -8.29
CA ASP A 161 24.16 -22.49 -8.01
C ASP A 161 24.56 -21.03 -8.25
N VAL A 162 23.60 -20.17 -8.57
CA VAL A 162 23.83 -18.76 -8.91
C VAL A 162 23.12 -17.86 -7.90
N TRP A 163 23.76 -16.75 -7.53
CA TRP A 163 23.14 -15.67 -6.79
C TRP A 163 22.63 -14.61 -7.76
N GLN A 164 21.40 -14.18 -7.55
CA GLN A 164 20.75 -13.16 -8.36
C GLN A 164 20.36 -11.98 -7.48
N ALA A 165 20.71 -10.77 -7.91
CA ALA A 165 20.23 -9.57 -7.25
C ALA A 165 18.74 -9.34 -7.54
N VAL A 166 17.98 -9.10 -6.48
CA VAL A 166 16.53 -8.89 -6.54
C VAL A 166 16.12 -7.48 -6.15
N SER A 167 16.97 -6.76 -5.42
CA SER A 167 16.77 -5.34 -5.12
C SER A 167 18.08 -4.62 -4.80
N VAL A 168 18.12 -3.32 -5.09
CA VAL A 168 19.20 -2.40 -4.71
C VAL A 168 18.67 -0.99 -4.50
N GLY A 169 19.08 -0.34 -3.42
CA GLY A 169 18.72 1.05 -3.19
C GLY A 169 19.11 1.54 -1.80
N PHE A 170 18.74 2.77 -1.47
CA PHE A 170 18.91 3.28 -0.11
C PHE A 170 18.08 2.45 0.87
N ARG A 171 18.63 2.24 2.07
CA ARG A 171 18.02 1.44 3.12
C ARG A 171 16.78 2.17 3.65
N VAL A 172 15.63 1.77 3.15
CA VAL A 172 14.34 2.10 3.78
C VAL A 172 14.08 1.04 4.85
N ALA A 173 13.74 1.45 6.07
CA ALA A 173 13.32 0.49 7.09
C ALA A 173 12.08 -0.27 6.58
N ARG A 174 12.20 -1.59 6.35
CA ARG A 174 11.10 -2.42 5.81
C ARG A 174 9.87 -2.47 6.73
N VAL A 175 10.02 -2.13 8.00
CA VAL A 175 8.91 -1.73 8.85
C VAL A 175 9.11 -0.25 9.12
N ALA A 176 8.15 0.59 8.73
CA ALA A 176 8.21 2.02 8.99
C ALA A 176 8.63 2.26 10.46
N PRO A 177 9.64 3.11 10.73
CA PRO A 177 10.11 3.38 12.08
C PRO A 177 8.90 3.71 12.98
N GLY A 178 8.71 2.96 14.06
CA GLY A 178 7.57 3.12 14.98
C GLY A 178 6.44 2.09 14.86
N ARG A 179 6.56 1.04 14.05
CA ARG A 179 5.57 -0.07 13.98
C ARG A 179 6.03 -1.40 14.60
N ALA A 180 7.23 -1.47 15.18
CA ALA A 180 7.76 -2.68 15.82
C ALA A 180 6.83 -3.24 16.93
N TRP A 181 6.04 -2.39 17.58
CA TRP A 181 5.06 -2.80 18.59
C TRP A 181 3.96 -3.74 18.05
N LEU A 182 3.71 -3.78 16.73
CA LEU A 182 2.77 -4.73 16.13
C LEU A 182 3.28 -6.18 16.20
N ALA A 183 4.60 -6.38 16.34
CA ALA A 183 5.20 -7.70 16.49
C ALA A 183 5.21 -8.18 17.95
N ASP A 184 4.87 -7.33 18.93
CA ASP A 184 4.80 -7.71 20.34
C ASP A 184 3.58 -8.62 20.60
N PRO A 185 3.76 -9.84 21.15
CA PRO A 185 2.64 -10.72 21.51
C PRO A 185 1.61 -10.06 22.43
N ALA A 186 2.04 -9.14 23.31
CA ALA A 186 1.15 -8.40 24.20
C ALA A 186 0.15 -7.55 23.41
N THR A 187 0.57 -6.97 22.28
CA THR A 187 -0.28 -6.18 21.39
C THR A 187 -1.43 -7.01 20.83
N GLY A 188 -1.15 -8.22 20.36
CA GLY A 188 -2.18 -9.15 19.87
C GLY A 188 -3.20 -9.52 20.94
N ALA A 189 -2.73 -9.81 22.16
CA ALA A 189 -3.60 -10.12 23.30
C ALA A 189 -4.48 -8.92 23.72
N ILE A 190 -3.91 -7.72 23.77
CA ILE A 190 -4.66 -6.48 24.05
C ILE A 190 -5.71 -6.25 22.97
N PHE A 191 -5.35 -6.42 21.70
CA PHE A 191 -6.27 -6.27 20.58
C PHE A 191 -7.45 -7.25 20.65
N LEU A 192 -7.20 -8.52 21.00
CA LEU A 192 -8.25 -9.51 21.25
C LEU A 192 -9.16 -9.08 22.42
N ALA A 193 -8.58 -8.67 23.55
CA ALA A 193 -9.36 -8.23 24.71
C ALA A 193 -10.25 -7.01 24.38
N LEU A 194 -9.71 -6.04 23.63
CA LEU A 194 -10.46 -4.88 23.13
C LEU A 194 -11.56 -5.30 22.15
N SER A 195 -11.28 -6.24 21.25
CA SER A 195 -12.27 -6.78 20.30
C SER A 195 -13.47 -7.40 21.02
N LEU A 196 -13.19 -8.25 22.02
CA LEU A 196 -14.20 -8.88 22.86
C LEU A 196 -14.97 -7.85 23.69
N LEU A 197 -14.29 -6.85 24.24
CA LEU A 197 -14.93 -5.77 24.96
C LEU A 197 -15.91 -4.99 24.06
N VAL A 198 -15.49 -4.62 22.85
CA VAL A 198 -16.36 -3.95 21.87
C VAL A 198 -17.57 -4.83 21.56
N LEU A 199 -17.38 -6.13 21.30
CA LEU A 199 -18.48 -7.06 21.06
C LEU A 199 -19.47 -7.10 22.23
N VAL A 200 -18.99 -7.26 23.47
CA VAL A 200 -19.83 -7.25 24.68
C VAL A 200 -20.60 -5.95 24.82
N LEU A 201 -19.93 -4.81 24.57
CA LEU A 201 -20.55 -3.50 24.60
C LEU A 201 -21.59 -3.32 23.48
N LEU A 202 -21.43 -3.93 22.31
CA LEU A 202 -22.41 -3.85 21.23
C LEU A 202 -23.63 -4.74 21.47
N VAL A 203 -23.46 -5.90 22.09
CA VAL A 203 -24.57 -6.83 22.41
C VAL A 203 -25.42 -6.30 23.56
N ARG A 204 -24.79 -5.74 24.61
CA ARG A 204 -25.49 -5.23 25.80
C ARG A 204 -25.98 -3.78 25.60
N PRO A 205 -27.00 -3.32 26.36
CA PRO A 205 -27.38 -1.90 26.37
C PRO A 205 -26.25 -1.05 26.95
N SER A 206 -25.37 -0.53 26.09
CA SER A 206 -24.20 0.24 26.49
C SER A 206 -24.12 1.61 25.78
N PRO A 207 -23.23 2.52 26.22
CA PRO A 207 -22.91 3.73 25.47
C PRO A 207 -22.41 3.47 24.04
N ALA A 208 -21.66 2.38 23.80
CA ALA A 208 -21.15 2.04 22.47
C ALA A 208 -22.30 1.68 21.51
N ARG A 209 -23.22 0.80 21.96
CA ARG A 209 -24.43 0.43 21.21
C ARG A 209 -25.29 1.65 20.88
N ARG A 210 -25.46 2.57 21.84
CA ARG A 210 -26.17 3.85 21.62
C ARG A 210 -25.46 4.72 20.59
N SER A 211 -24.13 4.78 20.62
CA SER A 211 -23.34 5.58 19.69
C SER A 211 -23.42 5.02 18.26
N VAL A 212 -23.33 3.70 18.08
CA VAL A 212 -23.60 3.04 16.78
C VAL A 212 -25.02 3.34 16.30
N GLY A 213 -26.02 3.25 17.18
CA GLY A 213 -27.41 3.59 16.84
C GLY A 213 -27.57 5.04 16.37
N ARG A 214 -26.87 5.99 17.00
CA ARG A 214 -26.84 7.40 16.55
C ARG A 214 -26.13 7.57 15.21
N ALA A 215 -25.02 6.86 14.99
CA ALA A 215 -24.31 6.86 13.72
C ALA A 215 -25.25 6.43 12.58
N ILE A 216 -25.96 5.31 12.76
CA ILE A 216 -26.98 4.83 11.81
C ILE A 216 -28.09 5.88 11.65
N GLY A 217 -28.50 6.56 12.72
CA GLY A 217 -29.43 7.69 12.67
C GLY A 217 -28.96 8.82 11.74
N PHE A 218 -27.68 9.23 11.84
CA PHE A 218 -27.09 10.23 10.97
C PHE A 218 -26.99 9.79 9.50
N VAL A 219 -26.67 8.51 9.27
CA VAL A 219 -26.70 7.92 7.92
C VAL A 219 -28.09 8.02 7.31
N ARG A 220 -29.15 7.73 8.08
CA ARG A 220 -30.54 7.85 7.62
C ARG A 220 -30.93 9.31 7.37
N GLU A 221 -30.53 10.23 8.24
CA GLU A 221 -30.75 11.68 8.08
C GLU A 221 -30.12 12.20 6.76
N HIS A 222 -28.94 11.70 6.40
CA HIS A 222 -28.20 12.12 5.19
C HIS A 222 -28.21 11.03 4.11
N ARG A 223 -29.26 10.20 4.03
CA ARG A 223 -29.29 9.01 3.15
C ARG A 223 -28.90 9.29 1.70
N ARG A 224 -29.28 10.46 1.16
CA ARG A 224 -28.96 10.86 -0.23
C ARG A 224 -27.48 11.13 -0.40
N LEU A 225 -26.86 11.82 0.57
CA LEU A 225 -25.43 12.10 0.55
C LEU A 225 -24.62 10.82 0.71
N VAL A 226 -25.00 9.97 1.66
CA VAL A 226 -24.33 8.68 1.86
C VAL A 226 -24.46 7.80 0.62
N ALA A 227 -25.67 7.64 0.08
CA ALA A 227 -25.87 6.86 -1.15
C ALA A 227 -25.07 7.42 -2.33
N GLY A 228 -25.07 8.75 -2.52
CA GLY A 228 -24.26 9.38 -3.56
C GLY A 228 -22.76 9.13 -3.38
N THR A 229 -22.27 9.22 -2.14
CA THR A 229 -20.86 8.93 -1.80
C THR A 229 -20.51 7.48 -2.09
N MET A 230 -21.36 6.54 -1.68
CA MET A 230 -21.19 5.12 -1.96
C MET A 230 -21.14 4.85 -3.46
N ILE A 231 -22.10 5.35 -4.23
CA ILE A 231 -22.17 5.15 -5.67
C ILE A 231 -20.91 5.70 -6.36
N VAL A 232 -20.49 6.92 -6.01
CA VAL A 232 -19.32 7.55 -6.62
C VAL A 232 -18.04 6.79 -6.29
N LEU A 233 -17.82 6.44 -5.02
CA LEU A 233 -16.56 5.82 -4.60
C LEU A 233 -16.49 4.32 -4.97
N TYR A 234 -17.58 3.57 -4.86
CA TYR A 234 -17.65 2.21 -5.42
C TYR A 234 -17.51 2.25 -6.94
N GLY A 235 -18.11 3.24 -7.60
CA GLY A 235 -17.95 3.45 -9.04
C GLY A 235 -16.49 3.69 -9.41
N ALA A 236 -15.79 4.57 -8.69
CA ALA A 236 -14.37 4.83 -8.89
C ALA A 236 -13.53 3.55 -8.70
N PHE A 237 -13.78 2.80 -7.62
CA PHE A 237 -13.11 1.51 -7.38
C PHE A 237 -13.39 0.50 -8.49
N ALA A 238 -14.65 0.31 -8.89
CA ALA A 238 -15.03 -0.62 -9.95
C ALA A 238 -14.44 -0.24 -11.31
N ILE A 239 -14.36 1.06 -11.62
CA ILE A 239 -13.67 1.55 -12.82
C ILE A 239 -12.16 1.26 -12.72
N GLY A 240 -11.59 1.36 -11.52
CA GLY A 240 -10.22 0.90 -11.21
C GLY A 240 -10.02 -0.58 -11.52
N VAL A 241 -10.85 -1.46 -10.94
CA VAL A 241 -10.82 -2.91 -11.21
C VAL A 241 -10.94 -3.20 -12.70
N TRP A 242 -11.92 -2.60 -13.37
CA TRP A 242 -12.13 -2.77 -14.81
C TRP A 242 -10.93 -2.28 -15.64
N SER A 243 -10.30 -1.18 -15.23
CA SER A 243 -9.10 -0.65 -15.89
C SER A 243 -7.90 -1.56 -15.66
N GLY A 244 -7.75 -2.13 -14.46
CA GLY A 244 -6.71 -3.09 -14.12
C GLY A 244 -6.80 -4.37 -14.94
N ALA A 245 -8.01 -4.92 -15.08
CA ALA A 245 -8.28 -6.09 -15.92
C ALA A 245 -8.04 -5.84 -17.42
N ALA A 246 -7.93 -4.58 -17.84
CA ALA A 246 -7.63 -4.20 -19.22
C ALA A 246 -6.14 -3.87 -19.46
N LEU A 247 -5.29 -3.99 -18.43
CA LEU A 247 -3.86 -3.75 -18.56
C LEU A 247 -3.18 -4.87 -19.37
N PRO A 248 -2.11 -4.56 -20.12
CA PRO A 248 -1.25 -5.57 -20.72
C PRO A 248 -0.64 -6.53 -19.69
N PRO A 249 -0.34 -7.79 -20.05
CA PRO A 249 0.32 -8.74 -19.16
C PRO A 249 1.63 -8.23 -18.53
N ALA A 250 2.40 -7.41 -19.25
CA ALA A 250 3.60 -6.77 -18.71
C ALA A 250 3.35 -5.90 -17.45
N CYS A 251 2.11 -5.47 -17.20
CA CYS A 251 1.73 -4.72 -16.01
C CYS A 251 1.38 -5.62 -14.82
N GLU A 252 1.14 -6.92 -15.04
CA GLU A 252 0.82 -7.87 -13.97
C GLU A 252 1.99 -8.03 -13.00
N ASP A 253 3.17 -8.35 -13.52
CA ASP A 253 4.39 -8.47 -12.74
C ASP A 253 4.74 -7.17 -12.00
N ALA A 254 4.60 -6.03 -12.68
CA ALA A 254 4.83 -4.72 -12.09
C ALA A 254 3.90 -4.45 -10.90
N VAL A 255 2.61 -4.76 -11.06
CA VAL A 255 1.62 -4.61 -9.99
C VAL A 255 1.90 -5.55 -8.83
N LEU A 256 2.26 -6.81 -9.11
CA LEU A 256 2.61 -7.80 -8.09
C LEU A 256 3.83 -7.38 -7.27
N ILE A 257 4.87 -6.87 -7.93
CA ILE A 257 6.11 -6.39 -7.28
C ILE A 257 5.82 -5.15 -6.40
N VAL A 258 5.09 -4.17 -6.94
CA VAL A 258 4.67 -2.97 -6.18
C VAL A 258 3.84 -3.38 -4.97
N LEU A 259 2.88 -4.28 -5.16
CA LEU A 259 2.00 -4.75 -4.10
C LEU A 259 2.79 -5.53 -3.04
N GLY A 260 3.71 -6.41 -3.44
CA GLY A 260 4.57 -7.17 -2.54
C GLY A 260 5.44 -6.26 -1.67
N GLN A 261 6.05 -5.23 -2.26
CA GLN A 261 6.81 -4.22 -1.53
C GLN A 261 5.93 -3.43 -0.56
N ALA A 262 4.75 -2.98 -1.00
CA ALA A 262 3.82 -2.25 -0.14
C ALA A 262 3.33 -3.12 1.03
N LEU A 263 3.00 -4.39 0.79
CA LEU A 263 2.61 -5.37 1.81
C LEU A 263 3.75 -5.67 2.80
N GLY A 264 4.99 -5.73 2.30
CA GLY A 264 6.20 -5.83 3.12
C GLY A 264 6.37 -4.63 4.06
N GLN A 265 6.24 -3.42 3.52
CA GLN A 265 6.40 -2.16 4.26
C GLN A 265 5.40 -1.97 5.42
N VAL A 266 4.18 -2.53 5.26
CA VAL A 266 3.15 -2.47 6.29
C VAL A 266 3.26 -3.60 7.32
N GLY A 267 4.22 -4.51 7.15
CA GLY A 267 4.44 -5.65 8.03
C GLY A 267 3.44 -6.80 7.83
N ALA A 268 2.57 -6.74 6.82
CA ALA A 268 1.55 -7.74 6.56
C ALA A 268 2.17 -9.11 6.21
N THR A 269 3.24 -9.13 5.42
CA THR A 269 3.98 -10.36 5.09
C THR A 269 4.57 -11.01 6.34
N SER A 270 5.20 -10.22 7.22
CA SER A 270 5.77 -10.72 8.47
C SER A 270 4.71 -11.25 9.44
N ALA A 271 3.53 -10.62 9.48
CA ALA A 271 2.42 -11.05 10.31
C ALA A 271 1.80 -12.34 9.78
N LEU A 272 1.67 -12.47 8.46
CA LEU A 272 1.21 -13.70 7.81
C LEU A 272 2.18 -14.87 8.06
N ALA A 273 3.48 -14.65 7.84
CA ALA A 273 4.53 -15.65 8.05
C ALA A 273 4.63 -16.14 9.49
N SER A 274 4.29 -15.28 10.47
CA SER A 274 4.30 -15.68 11.88
C SER A 274 3.28 -16.78 12.21
N GLY A 275 2.25 -16.98 11.38
CA GLY A 275 1.16 -17.91 11.65
C GLY A 275 0.29 -17.55 12.85
N GLU A 276 0.50 -16.39 13.47
CA GLU A 276 -0.22 -15.95 14.67
C GLU A 276 -1.49 -15.14 14.31
N PRO A 277 -2.71 -15.68 14.53
CA PRO A 277 -3.95 -15.01 14.10
C PRO A 277 -4.16 -13.64 14.76
N MET A 278 -3.69 -13.47 16.00
CA MET A 278 -3.86 -12.22 16.74
C MET A 278 -2.96 -11.11 16.20
N ARG A 279 -1.70 -11.44 15.87
CA ARG A 279 -0.76 -10.50 15.23
C ARG A 279 -1.25 -10.10 13.84
N LEU A 280 -1.77 -11.06 13.08
CA LEU A 280 -2.37 -10.79 11.77
C LEU A 280 -3.59 -9.86 11.90
N ALA A 281 -4.52 -10.15 12.81
CA ALA A 281 -5.72 -9.33 13.03
C ALA A 281 -5.40 -7.87 13.39
N VAL A 282 -4.46 -7.64 14.31
CA VAL A 282 -4.10 -6.28 14.72
C VAL A 282 -3.37 -5.52 13.61
N THR A 283 -2.55 -6.22 12.81
CA THR A 283 -1.84 -5.62 11.67
C THR A 283 -2.84 -5.16 10.60
N ILE A 284 -3.79 -6.03 10.23
CA ILE A 284 -4.88 -5.72 9.29
C ILE A 284 -5.71 -4.54 9.80
N PHE A 285 -6.15 -4.60 11.06
CA PHE A 285 -6.95 -3.52 11.65
C PHE A 285 -6.18 -2.20 11.69
N TYR A 286 -4.91 -2.21 12.06
CA TYR A 286 -4.09 -1.00 12.11
C TYR A 286 -3.90 -0.39 10.72
N GLN A 287 -3.66 -1.21 9.70
CA GLN A 287 -3.51 -0.72 8.33
C GLN A 287 -4.81 -0.07 7.83
N ASN A 288 -5.94 -0.75 8.03
CA ASN A 288 -7.23 -0.27 7.55
C ASN A 288 -7.76 0.91 8.37
N PHE A 289 -7.73 0.82 9.70
CA PHE A 289 -8.25 1.87 10.58
C PHE A 289 -7.21 2.98 10.85
N GLY A 290 -6.03 2.59 11.35
CA GLY A 290 -4.99 3.51 11.81
C GLY A 290 -4.32 4.32 10.71
N VAL A 291 -4.13 3.73 9.52
CA VAL A 291 -3.51 4.40 8.38
C VAL A 291 -4.58 4.99 7.46
N VAL A 292 -5.40 4.15 6.83
CA VAL A 292 -6.33 4.59 5.78
C VAL A 292 -7.49 5.40 6.33
N THR A 293 -8.23 4.85 7.30
CA THR A 293 -9.46 5.47 7.81
C THR A 293 -9.20 6.77 8.55
N LEU A 294 -8.16 6.82 9.39
CA LEU A 294 -7.80 8.04 10.11
C LEU A 294 -7.32 9.14 9.16
N LEU A 295 -6.57 8.82 8.10
CA LEU A 295 -6.20 9.81 7.08
C LEU A 295 -7.45 10.43 6.43
N LEU A 296 -8.40 9.60 5.98
CA LEU A 296 -9.67 10.07 5.40
C LEU A 296 -10.49 10.90 6.40
N PHE A 297 -10.46 10.53 7.68
CA PHE A 297 -11.12 11.28 8.74
C PHE A 297 -10.51 12.68 8.92
N TRP A 298 -9.19 12.78 9.00
CA TRP A 298 -8.49 14.06 9.13
C TRP A 298 -8.74 14.96 7.91
N LEU A 299 -8.69 14.40 6.70
CA LEU A 299 -9.06 15.12 5.48
C LEU A 299 -10.53 15.54 5.48
N GLY A 300 -11.41 14.70 6.03
CA GLY A 300 -12.82 15.00 6.20
C GLY A 300 -13.08 16.15 7.17
N LEU A 301 -12.24 16.30 8.21
CA LEU A 301 -12.29 17.42 9.14
C LEU A 301 -11.91 18.76 8.50
N LEU A 302 -11.09 18.77 7.44
CA LEU A 302 -10.84 19.95 6.60
C LEU A 302 -12.03 20.25 5.65
N PHE A 303 -13.24 20.39 6.22
CA PHE A 303 -14.47 20.76 5.51
C PHE A 303 -14.93 19.79 4.41
N GLY A 304 -14.54 18.52 4.47
CA GLY A 304 -15.07 17.43 3.64
C GLY A 304 -14.64 17.41 2.17
N VAL A 305 -14.48 18.57 1.50
CA VAL A 305 -14.09 18.65 0.07
C VAL A 305 -12.77 17.94 -0.22
N PRO A 306 -11.69 18.13 0.58
CA PRO A 306 -10.43 17.42 0.35
C PRO A 306 -10.57 15.90 0.43
N ALA A 307 -11.46 15.40 1.29
CA ALA A 307 -11.70 13.96 1.43
C ALA A 307 -12.25 13.35 0.14
N TYR A 308 -13.20 14.00 -0.55
CA TYR A 308 -13.71 13.48 -1.83
C TYR A 308 -12.68 13.59 -2.96
N LEU A 309 -11.97 14.71 -3.03
CA LEU A 309 -10.97 14.94 -4.08
C LEU A 309 -9.80 13.95 -4.02
N LEU A 310 -9.43 13.50 -2.83
CA LEU A 310 -8.38 12.49 -2.64
C LEU A 310 -8.93 11.06 -2.66
N ALA A 311 -10.12 10.82 -2.11
CA ALA A 311 -10.70 9.47 -2.07
C ALA A 311 -10.99 8.92 -3.48
N ILE A 312 -11.53 9.72 -4.41
CA ILE A 312 -11.86 9.24 -5.76
C ILE A 312 -10.63 8.66 -6.48
N PRO A 313 -9.53 9.41 -6.68
CA PRO A 313 -8.33 8.87 -7.33
C PRO A 313 -7.70 7.74 -6.52
N GLN A 314 -7.69 7.84 -5.18
CA GLN A 314 -7.16 6.79 -4.31
C GLN A 314 -7.89 5.45 -4.49
N PHE A 315 -9.23 5.45 -4.42
CA PHE A 315 -9.99 4.21 -4.55
C PHE A 315 -10.03 3.68 -5.98
N PHE A 316 -9.95 4.56 -6.97
CA PHE A 316 -9.68 4.14 -8.34
C PHE A 316 -8.34 3.41 -8.46
N ALA A 317 -7.25 3.97 -7.91
CA ALA A 317 -5.93 3.36 -7.96
C ALA A 317 -5.88 2.03 -7.18
N ASN A 318 -6.51 1.98 -6.01
CA ASN A 318 -6.62 0.76 -5.20
C ASN A 318 -7.43 -0.34 -5.90
N GLY A 319 -8.30 -0.02 -6.85
CA GLY A 319 -9.03 -1.00 -7.64
C GLY A 319 -8.17 -1.69 -8.70
N LEU A 320 -7.11 -1.05 -9.20
CA LEU A 320 -6.30 -1.58 -10.31
C LEU A 320 -5.69 -2.96 -10.00
N PRO A 321 -5.04 -3.19 -8.84
CA PRO A 321 -4.47 -4.50 -8.53
C PRO A 321 -5.50 -5.63 -8.48
N PHE A 322 -6.71 -5.35 -8.00
CA PHE A 322 -7.79 -6.35 -7.97
C PHE A 322 -8.28 -6.75 -9.36
N GLY A 323 -8.16 -5.85 -10.35
CA GLY A 323 -8.47 -6.16 -11.75
C GLY A 323 -7.49 -7.15 -12.37
N VAL A 324 -6.21 -7.00 -12.03
CA VAL A 324 -5.13 -7.88 -12.49
C VAL A 324 -5.23 -9.26 -11.83
N LEU A 325 -5.50 -9.30 -10.52
CA LEU A 325 -5.50 -10.53 -9.71
C LEU A 325 -6.77 -11.39 -9.83
N TYR A 326 -7.75 -10.98 -10.66
CA TYR A 326 -9.08 -11.59 -10.69
C TYR A 326 -9.07 -13.09 -11.09
N GLU A 327 -8.16 -13.52 -11.96
CA GLU A 327 -8.11 -14.89 -12.47
C GLU A 327 -7.46 -15.89 -11.50
N ALA A 328 -6.71 -15.42 -10.50
CA ALA A 328 -5.90 -16.25 -9.60
C ALA A 328 -6.69 -16.86 -8.43
N THR A 329 -7.93 -16.43 -8.17
CA THR A 329 -8.71 -16.84 -7.00
C THR A 329 -9.89 -17.77 -7.33
N GLY A 330 -9.97 -18.91 -6.65
CA GLY A 330 -11.10 -19.85 -6.79
C GLY A 330 -12.45 -19.24 -6.38
N PRO A 331 -13.61 -19.80 -6.80
CA PRO A 331 -14.92 -19.16 -6.65
C PRO A 331 -15.33 -18.83 -5.21
N LEU A 332 -14.98 -19.69 -4.26
CA LEU A 332 -15.29 -19.50 -2.84
C LEU A 332 -14.40 -18.41 -2.21
N ALA A 333 -13.11 -18.43 -2.52
CA ALA A 333 -12.16 -17.41 -2.09
C ALA A 333 -12.55 -16.04 -2.67
N LEU A 334 -12.92 -15.99 -3.95
CA LEU A 334 -13.41 -14.79 -4.61
C LEU A 334 -14.65 -14.20 -3.92
N LEU A 335 -15.64 -15.04 -3.55
CA LEU A 335 -16.81 -14.57 -2.81
C LEU A 335 -16.42 -14.00 -1.44
N GLY A 336 -15.50 -14.68 -0.73
CA GLY A 336 -14.98 -14.20 0.54
C GLY A 336 -14.30 -12.84 0.42
N THR A 337 -13.39 -12.71 -0.55
CA THR A 337 -12.69 -11.47 -0.86
C THR A 337 -13.64 -10.34 -1.25
N ILE A 338 -14.67 -10.61 -2.06
CA ILE A 338 -15.70 -9.61 -2.40
C ILE A 338 -16.42 -9.12 -1.14
N LEU A 339 -16.79 -10.02 -0.24
CA LEU A 339 -17.45 -9.63 1.01
C LEU A 339 -16.52 -8.76 1.88
N LEU A 340 -15.25 -9.14 2.00
CA LEU A 340 -14.24 -8.35 2.72
C LEU A 340 -14.11 -6.94 2.12
N ILE A 341 -13.94 -6.84 0.80
CA ILE A 341 -13.86 -5.57 0.07
C ILE A 341 -15.08 -4.69 0.37
N VAL A 342 -16.30 -5.27 0.34
CA VAL A 342 -17.52 -4.52 0.65
C VAL A 342 -17.52 -4.02 2.09
N ILE A 343 -17.06 -4.80 3.06
CA ILE A 343 -16.97 -4.38 4.46
C ILE A 343 -16.00 -3.20 4.61
N GLU A 344 -14.79 -3.33 4.06
CA GLU A 344 -13.72 -2.34 4.18
C GLU A 344 -14.03 -1.04 3.44
N LEU A 345 -14.41 -1.13 2.16
CA LEU A 345 -14.75 0.04 1.36
C LEU A 345 -15.94 0.79 1.95
N THR A 346 -16.97 0.07 2.46
CA THR A 346 -18.09 0.71 3.16
C THR A 346 -17.60 1.49 4.38
N ALA A 347 -16.67 0.95 5.15
CA ALA A 347 -16.11 1.65 6.30
C ALA A 347 -15.42 2.96 5.90
N TYR A 348 -14.57 2.93 4.87
CA TYR A 348 -13.89 4.13 4.36
C TYR A 348 -14.87 5.17 3.82
N PHE A 349 -15.84 4.72 3.02
CA PHE A 349 -16.78 5.61 2.35
C PHE A 349 -17.75 6.26 3.36
N LEU A 350 -18.04 5.59 4.48
CA LEU A 350 -18.78 6.20 5.58
C LEU A 350 -18.01 7.37 6.20
N VAL A 351 -16.69 7.29 6.33
CA VAL A 351 -15.86 8.39 6.85
C VAL A 351 -15.82 9.57 5.87
N VAL A 352 -15.65 9.30 4.58
CA VAL A 352 -15.73 10.34 3.54
C VAL A 352 -17.10 11.01 3.53
N ALA A 353 -18.18 10.21 3.61
CA ALA A 353 -19.54 10.71 3.76
C ALA A 353 -19.72 11.52 5.04
N GLY A 354 -19.05 11.15 6.14
CA GLY A 354 -19.00 11.93 7.37
C GLY A 354 -18.42 13.34 7.19
N GLY A 355 -17.36 13.48 6.38
CA GLY A 355 -16.85 14.78 5.94
C GLY A 355 -17.88 15.59 5.14
N GLY A 356 -18.61 14.92 4.24
CA GLY A 356 -19.74 15.54 3.53
C GLY A 356 -20.89 15.97 4.46
N MET A 357 -21.23 15.15 5.47
CA MET A 357 -22.22 15.50 6.49
C MET A 357 -21.79 16.70 7.32
N LEU A 358 -20.50 16.78 7.67
CA LEU A 358 -19.91 17.92 8.36
C LEU A 358 -20.12 19.18 7.52
N LEU A 359 -19.71 19.16 6.25
CA LEU A 359 -19.84 20.29 5.33
C LEU A 359 -21.30 20.75 5.18
N VAL A 360 -22.22 19.81 4.89
CA VAL A 360 -23.65 20.13 4.74
C VAL A 360 -24.24 20.70 6.02
N THR A 361 -23.81 20.21 7.19
CA THR A 361 -24.28 20.73 8.49
C THR A 361 -23.80 22.17 8.71
N LEU A 362 -22.56 22.48 8.37
CA LEU A 362 -22.02 23.84 8.48
C LEU A 362 -22.66 24.80 7.48
N ILE A 363 -22.92 24.36 6.25
CA ILE A 363 -23.61 25.18 5.23
C ILE A 363 -25.02 25.54 5.70
N ARG A 364 -25.75 24.60 6.31
CA ARG A 364 -27.14 24.81 6.73
C ARG A 364 -27.29 25.62 8.02
N ASN A 365 -26.40 25.40 8.98
CA ASN A 365 -26.54 25.95 10.33
C ASN A 365 -25.47 26.99 10.68
N GLY A 366 -24.59 27.32 9.74
CA GLY A 366 -23.38 28.11 10.00
C GLY A 366 -22.45 27.45 11.02
N PHE A 367 -21.53 28.25 11.56
CA PHE A 367 -20.61 27.79 12.62
C PHE A 367 -21.30 27.46 13.94
N GLY A 368 -22.54 27.90 14.17
CA GLY A 368 -23.37 27.44 15.30
C GLY A 368 -23.65 25.93 15.26
N GLY A 369 -23.60 25.31 14.08
CA GLY A 369 -23.73 23.87 13.89
C GLY A 369 -22.43 23.07 14.07
N PHE A 370 -21.31 23.70 14.43
CA PHE A 370 -19.99 23.05 14.41
C PHE A 370 -19.90 21.80 15.31
N SER A 371 -20.39 21.89 16.55
CA SER A 371 -20.39 20.74 17.48
C SER A 371 -21.21 19.56 16.93
N LEU A 372 -22.34 19.83 16.27
CA LEU A 372 -23.15 18.80 15.62
C LEU A 372 -22.41 18.19 14.42
N ALA A 373 -21.74 19.03 13.63
CA ALA A 373 -20.98 18.61 12.46
C ALA A 373 -19.81 17.67 12.85
N ILE A 374 -19.02 18.06 13.85
CA ILE A 374 -17.95 17.22 14.44
C ILE A 374 -18.51 15.92 15.02
N ARG A 375 -19.66 15.99 15.70
CA ARG A 375 -20.31 14.80 16.23
C ARG A 375 -20.68 13.82 15.12
N LYS A 376 -21.24 14.29 14.00
CA LYS A 376 -21.63 13.44 12.87
C LYS A 376 -20.43 12.68 12.28
N ILE A 377 -19.33 13.38 11.95
CA ILE A 377 -18.13 12.74 11.38
C ILE A 377 -17.47 11.77 12.38
N THR A 378 -17.40 12.13 13.67
CA THR A 378 -16.83 11.24 14.71
C THR A 378 -17.65 9.95 14.86
N HIS A 379 -18.98 10.03 14.72
CA HIS A 379 -19.83 8.85 14.75
C HIS A 379 -19.65 7.97 13.50
N MET A 380 -19.32 8.56 12.34
CA MET A 380 -18.97 7.78 11.15
C MET A 380 -17.64 7.06 11.32
N LEU A 381 -16.64 7.71 11.93
CA LEU A 381 -15.36 7.08 12.28
C LEU A 381 -15.57 5.89 13.23
N LEU A 382 -16.43 6.05 14.26
CA LEU A 382 -16.74 4.95 15.18
C LEU A 382 -17.41 3.78 14.46
N LEU A 383 -18.38 4.06 13.58
CA LEU A 383 -19.08 3.03 12.81
C LEU A 383 -18.11 2.30 11.87
N ALA A 384 -17.21 3.04 11.21
CA ALA A 384 -16.16 2.48 10.37
C ALA A 384 -15.20 1.60 11.19
N GLY A 385 -14.77 2.03 12.37
CA GLY A 385 -13.94 1.24 13.26
C GLY A 385 -14.58 -0.09 13.67
N VAL A 386 -15.88 -0.12 13.92
CA VAL A 386 -16.60 -1.39 14.20
C VAL A 386 -16.63 -2.29 12.96
N LEU A 387 -16.88 -1.74 11.77
CA LEU A 387 -16.87 -2.53 10.53
C LEU A 387 -15.48 -3.11 10.23
N LEU A 388 -14.43 -2.33 10.39
CA LEU A 388 -13.04 -2.77 10.15
C LEU A 388 -12.55 -3.76 11.20
N LEU A 389 -13.06 -3.67 12.44
CA LEU A 389 -12.80 -4.69 13.45
C LEU A 389 -13.38 -6.04 13.03
N VAL A 390 -14.60 -6.04 12.49
CA VAL A 390 -15.22 -7.25 11.92
C VAL A 390 -14.44 -7.71 10.68
N GLY A 391 -14.07 -6.78 9.79
CA GLY A 391 -13.27 -7.06 8.60
C GLY A 391 -11.94 -7.74 8.93
N ALA A 392 -11.21 -7.24 9.93
CA ALA A 392 -9.92 -7.80 10.33
C ALA A 392 -10.03 -9.26 10.80
N TRP A 393 -11.00 -9.58 11.65
CA TRP A 393 -11.22 -10.97 12.07
C TRP A 393 -11.78 -11.86 10.95
N TYR A 394 -12.57 -11.28 10.05
CA TYR A 394 -13.08 -11.99 8.87
C TYR A 394 -11.96 -12.35 7.89
N GLU A 395 -11.06 -11.42 7.60
CA GLU A 395 -9.89 -11.63 6.75
C GLU A 395 -8.94 -12.69 7.32
N VAL A 396 -8.64 -12.63 8.64
CA VAL A 396 -7.89 -13.69 9.32
C VAL A 396 -8.58 -15.05 9.14
N GLY A 397 -9.90 -15.10 9.31
CA GLY A 397 -10.67 -16.33 9.08
C GLY A 397 -10.56 -16.83 7.65
N LEU A 398 -10.62 -15.94 6.65
CA LEU A 398 -10.46 -16.31 5.24
C LEU A 398 -9.07 -16.88 4.97
N ILE A 399 -8.01 -16.20 5.42
CA ILE A 399 -6.62 -16.60 5.22
C ILE A 399 -6.32 -17.95 5.88
N LEU A 400 -6.87 -18.22 7.07
CA LEU A 400 -6.63 -19.48 7.77
C LEU A 400 -7.45 -20.67 7.20
N LEU A 401 -8.45 -20.40 6.36
CA LEU A 401 -9.32 -21.41 5.77
C LEU A 401 -9.05 -21.66 4.27
N SER A 402 -8.29 -20.78 3.61
CA SER A 402 -7.76 -20.93 2.26
C SER A 402 -6.50 -21.77 2.27
#